data_AF-A0A6I6CKE2-F1
#
_entry.id   AF-A0A6I6CKE2-F1
#
_cell.length_a   1.000
_cell.length_b   1.000
_cell.length_c   1.000
_cell.angle_alpha   90.00
_cell.angle_beta   90.00
_cell.angle_gamma   90.00
#
_symmetry.space_group_name_H-M   'P 1'
#
loop_
_entity.id
_entity.type
_entity.pdbx_description
1 polymer ?
#
loop_
_entity_poly.entity_id
_entity_poly.type
_entity_poly.pdbx_seq_one_letter_code
_entity_poly.pdbx_strand_id
1 'polypeptide(L)' 'MANLGTNVALSKETSQHLAELAKLTKQPAQELAERLIREAVELEEEDIFLSAVADEYDIEGAKKTKSEDVDWDTLLSS' A
#
# COMPACT_ATOMS: atom_id res chain seq x y z
N MET A 1 6.15 -16.75 13.36
CA MET A 1 5.05 -15.88 12.92
C MET A 1 3.76 -16.46 13.48
N ALA A 2 2.96 -15.67 14.18
CA ALA A 2 1.69 -16.15 14.72
C ALA A 2 0.73 -16.41 13.54
N ASN A 3 0.28 -17.65 13.38
CA ASN A 3 -0.83 -17.95 12.47
C ASN A 3 -2.11 -17.45 13.12
N LEU A 4 -2.44 -16.18 12.87
CA LEU A 4 -3.73 -15.61 13.18
C LEU A 4 -4.71 -16.19 12.16
N GLY A 5 -5.30 -17.34 12.48
CA GLY A 5 -6.45 -17.90 11.77
C GLY A 5 -7.66 -17.00 11.94
N THR A 6 -7.58 -15.80 11.38
CA THR A 6 -8.54 -14.72 11.57
C THR A 6 -9.60 -14.82 10.50
N ASN A 7 -10.87 -14.89 10.92
CA ASN A 7 -12.00 -14.76 10.01
C ASN A 7 -12.30 -13.27 9.81
N VAL A 8 -12.08 -12.79 8.59
CA VAL A 8 -12.51 -11.46 8.16
C VAL A 8 -13.86 -11.58 7.45
N ALA A 9 -14.88 -10.92 7.99
CA ALA A 9 -16.18 -10.85 7.36
C ALA A 9 -16.19 -9.71 6.34
N LEU A 10 -16.42 -10.04 5.07
CA LEU A 10 -16.59 -9.07 4.00
C LEU A 10 -18.07 -8.76 3.81
N SER A 11 -18.36 -7.54 3.33
CA SER A 11 -19.71 -7.21 2.86
C SER A 11 -20.11 -8.14 1.72
N LYS A 12 -21.43 -8.25 1.47
CA LYS A 12 -21.94 -9.04 0.34
C LYS A 12 -21.37 -8.56 -1.00
N GLU A 13 -21.34 -7.25 -1.20
CA GLU A 13 -20.87 -6.62 -2.44
C GLU A 13 -19.37 -6.89 -2.65
N THR A 14 -18.55 -6.66 -1.63
CA THR A 14 -17.10 -6.95 -1.68
C THR A 14 -16.83 -8.43 -1.95
N SER A 15 -17.60 -9.32 -1.32
CA SER A 15 -17.50 -10.77 -1.55
C SER A 15 -17.84 -11.16 -2.98
N GLN A 16 -18.85 -10.51 -3.59
CA GLN A 16 -19.23 -10.75 -4.98
C GLN A 16 -18.12 -10.31 -5.94
N HIS A 17 -17.56 -9.12 -5.75
CA HIS A 17 -16.46 -8.63 -6.56
C HIS A 17 -15.21 -9.50 -6.46
N LEU A 18 -14.84 -9.94 -5.25
CA LEU A 18 -13.73 -10.86 -5.06
C LEU A 18 -13.95 -12.19 -5.80
N ALA A 19 -15.18 -12.74 -5.74
CA ALA A 19 -15.52 -13.97 -6.43
C ALA A 19 -15.51 -13.83 -7.96
N GLU A 20 -15.97 -12.70 -8.49
CA GLU A 20 -15.89 -12.39 -9.93
C GLU A 20 -14.44 -12.24 -10.39
N LEU A 21 -13.61 -11.55 -9.62
CA LEU A 21 -12.19 -11.38 -9.91
C LEU A 21 -11.46 -12.73 -9.87
N ALA A 22 -11.73 -13.57 -8.87
CA ALA A 22 -11.16 -14.92 -8.76
C ALA A 22 -11.50 -15.78 -9.99
N LYS A 23 -12.73 -15.69 -10.51
CA LYS A 23 -13.13 -16.37 -11.75
C LYS A 23 -12.36 -15.84 -12.97
N LEU A 24 -12.22 -14.52 -13.07
CA LEU A 24 -11.53 -13.87 -14.18
C LEU A 24 -10.03 -14.24 -14.21
N THR A 25 -9.38 -14.23 -13.05
CA THR A 25 -7.95 -14.54 -12.91
C THR A 25 -7.67 -16.04 -12.85
N LYS A 26 -8.71 -16.87 -12.71
CA LYS A 26 -8.62 -18.33 -12.50
C LYS A 26 -7.78 -18.70 -11.28
N GLN A 27 -7.89 -17.90 -10.22
CA GLN A 27 -7.20 -18.12 -8.95
C GLN A 27 -8.19 -18.55 -7.86
N PRO A 28 -7.74 -19.33 -6.85
CA PRO A 28 -8.52 -19.55 -5.64
C PRO A 28 -8.83 -18.21 -4.94
N ALA A 29 -10.08 -18.02 -4.52
CA ALA A 29 -10.52 -16.76 -3.91
C ALA A 29 -9.72 -16.41 -2.64
N GLN A 30 -9.31 -17.41 -1.87
CA GLN A 30 -8.48 -17.20 -0.67
C GLN A 30 -7.08 -16.70 -1.03
N GLU A 31 -6.38 -17.34 -1.97
CA GLU A 31 -5.04 -16.91 -2.40
C GLU A 31 -5.08 -15.51 -3.01
N LEU A 32 -6.13 -15.21 -3.79
CA LEU A 32 -6.35 -13.87 -4.34
C LEU A 32 -6.57 -12.84 -3.22
N ALA A 33 -7.41 -13.15 -2.23
CA ALA A 33 -7.66 -12.25 -1.10
C ALA A 33 -6.39 -11.99 -0.29
N GLU A 34 -5.62 -13.03 0.03
CA GLU A 34 -4.36 -12.89 0.77
C GLU A 34 -3.36 -12.01 0.03
N ARG A 35 -3.24 -12.18 -1.29
CA ARG A 35 -2.37 -11.33 -2.12
C ARG A 35 -2.83 -9.88 -2.11
N LEU A 36 -4.11 -9.62 -2.37
CA LEU A 36 -4.66 -8.26 -2.42
C LEU A 36 -4.56 -7.55 -1.06
N ILE A 37 -4.81 -8.26 0.04
CA ILE A 37 -4.68 -7.69 1.39
C ILE A 37 -3.23 -7.33 1.67
N ARG A 38 -2.27 -8.19 1.30
CA ARG A 38 -0.83 -7.88 1.45
C ARG A 38 -0.43 -6.66 0.63
N GLU A 39 -0.79 -6.62 -0.65
CA GLU A 39 -0.51 -5.48 -1.53
C GLU A 39 -1.12 -4.19 -0.96
N ALA A 40 -2.35 -4.24 -0.42
CA ALA A 40 -2.98 -3.08 0.20
C ALA A 40 -2.29 -2.62 1.50
N VAL A 41 -1.81 -3.56 2.32
CA VAL A 41 -1.05 -3.23 3.54
C VAL A 41 0.28 -2.57 3.19
N GLU A 42 1.01 -3.10 2.20
CA GLU A 42 2.28 -2.51 1.76
C GLU A 42 2.09 -1.07 1.25
N LEU A 43 1.02 -0.82 0.48
CA LEU A 43 0.68 0.53 0.00
C LEU A 43 0.30 1.47 1.14
N GLU A 44 -0.47 1.01 2.13
CA GLU A 44 -0.85 1.83 3.29
C GLU A 44 0.37 2.15 4.17
N GLU A 45 1.29 1.19 4.35
CA GLU A 45 2.55 1.41 5.05
C GLU A 45 3.43 2.45 4.34
N GLU A 46 3.50 2.40 3.00
CA GLU A 46 4.21 3.39 2.19
C GLU A 46 3.58 4.78 2.31
N ASP A 47 2.25 4.89 2.23
CA ASP A 47 1.54 6.17 2.35
C ASP A 47 1.74 6.81 3.73
N ILE A 48 1.64 6.01 4.80
CA ILE A 48 1.92 6.47 6.17
C ILE A 48 3.37 6.98 6.29
N PHE A 49 4.33 6.24 5.72
CA PHE A 49 5.73 6.64 5.76
C PHE A 49 5.98 7.95 4.98
N LEU A 50 5.44 8.05 3.77
CA LEU A 50 5.57 9.25 2.94
C LEU A 50 4.89 10.47 3.58
N SER A 51 3.73 10.29 4.20
CA SER A 51 3.06 11.36 4.94
C SER A 51 3.89 11.83 6.13
N ALA A 52 4.47 10.91 6.91
CA ALA A 52 5.32 11.27 8.04
C ALA A 52 6.58 12.03 7.61
N VAL A 53 7.20 11.59 6.50
CA VAL A 53 8.34 12.29 5.89
C VAL A 53 7.90 13.69 5.42
N ALA A 54 6.79 13.81 4.71
CA ALA A 54 6.30 15.10 4.23
C ALA A 54 6.05 16.08 5.39
N ASP A 55 5.44 15.62 6.49
CA ASP A 55 5.21 16.42 7.68
C ASP A 55 6.51 16.88 8.37
N GLU A 56 7.55 16.04 8.38
CA GLU A 56 8.87 16.39 8.93
C GLU A 56 9.57 17.50 8.11
N TYR A 57 9.36 17.51 6.79
CA TYR A 57 9.96 18.49 5.88
C TYR A 57 9.08 19.73 5.63
N ASP A 58 7.78 19.70 5.97
CA ASP A 58 6.85 20.85 5.87
C ASP A 58 6.96 21.77 7.10
N ILE A 59 8.17 22.28 7.35
CA ILE A 59 8.43 23.26 8.41
C ILE A 59 8.30 24.69 7.90
N GLU A 60 7.82 25.60 8.74
CA GLU A 60 7.67 27.01 8.39
C GLU A 60 9.05 27.62 8.05
N GLY A 61 9.18 28.11 6.81
CA GLY A 61 10.45 28.62 6.27
C GLY A 61 11.28 27.61 5.47
N ALA A 62 10.82 26.35 5.35
CA ALA A 62 11.41 25.39 4.42
C ALA A 62 11.36 25.92 2.98
N LYS A 63 12.50 25.86 2.29
CA LYS A 63 12.58 26.25 0.89
C LYS A 63 11.87 25.19 0.06
N LYS A 64 10.74 25.56 -0.56
CA LYS A 64 10.08 24.74 -1.57
C LYS A 64 11.06 24.47 -2.70
N THR A 65 11.40 23.20 -2.87
CA THR A 65 12.34 22.71 -3.88
C THR A 65 11.56 21.82 -4.82
N LYS A 66 11.69 22.00 -6.13
CA LYS A 66 11.00 21.12 -7.07
C LYS A 66 11.77 19.81 -7.20
N SER A 67 11.08 18.73 -7.58
CA SER A 67 11.72 17.44 -7.82
C SER A 67 12.85 17.51 -8.85
N GLU A 68 12.74 18.40 -9.85
CA GLU A 68 13.79 18.65 -10.86
C GLU A 68 15.07 19.30 -10.30
N ASP A 69 14.98 19.96 -9.14
CA ASP A 69 16.13 20.58 -8.47
C ASP A 69 16.85 19.61 -7.50
N VAL A 70 16.30 18.42 -7.30
CA VAL A 70 16.84 17.39 -6.39
C VAL A 70 17.69 16.41 -7.18
N ASP A 71 18.96 16.27 -6.81
CA ASP A 71 19.84 15.22 -7.35
C ASP A 71 19.50 13.87 -6.70
N TRP A 72 18.52 13.20 -7.30
CA TRP A 72 18.02 11.90 -6.86
C TRP A 72 19.06 10.79 -6.97
N ASP A 73 19.97 10.85 -7.96
CA ASP A 73 21.02 9.86 -8.12
C ASP A 73 21.94 9.89 -6.89
N THR A 74 22.34 11.08 -6.44
CA THR A 74 23.15 11.22 -5.22
C THR A 74 22.41 10.75 -3.96
N LEU A 75 21.13 11.08 -3.81
CA LEU A 75 20.34 10.72 -2.63
C LEU A 75 19.99 9.23 -2.53
N LEU A 76 19.74 8.56 -3.66
CA LEU A 76 19.31 7.16 -3.70
C LEU A 76 20.48 6.17 -3.85
N SER A 77 21.71 6.66 -3.97
CA SER A 77 22.92 5.83 -4.10
C SER A 77 23.44 5.23 -2.78
N SER A 78 22.78 5.47 -1.64
CA SER A 78 23.22 5.03 -0.31
C SER A 78 22.64 3.68 0.12
#